data_AF-A0A496ZY93-F1
#
_entry.id   AF-A0A496ZY93-F1
#
_cell.length_a   1.000
_cell.length_b   1.000
_cell.length_c   1.000
_cell.angle_alpha   90.00
_cell.angle_beta   90.00
_cell.angle_gamma   90.00
#
_symmetry.space_group_name_H-M   'P 1'
#
loop_
_entity.id
_entity.type
_entity.pdbx_description
1 polymer ?
#
loop_
_entity_poly.entity_id
_entity_poly.type
_entity_poly.pdbx_seq_one_letter_code
_entity_poly.pdbx_strand_id
1 'polypeptide(L)'
;GGANIAGGEKATIGGGWGNDASGNDSTIGGGVGNTASSVLATVSGGWNNTASGIEATVGGGESNLAAGEGATIAGGLNITVTGTYAAVGGGANNSAGGQYAAVGGGANNSASGSWATIGGGQGNVVNNQSATVGGGAGNEAIAPYATVGGGEDNEASGMNATIGGGDKNGASGEESTIGGGRANRAGGGQSTICGGELNQADGQHATIGGGFFNTASGITATIGGGEYISVTAQAATAAGGSHITVSGDYATVGGGQYNTAYDYGATIGGGSYNTAGGAATIGGGEANVATGYASTVPGGEINTAAGDFSFAAGTGALALDQGSFVWSDSHGFVTPTVSMGIDSFVARAAGGFYLWSDPSATTGVALFPGAAAWAPMSDRNLKENFSAVDGREVLARLVELPISTWNYKAEAPSIRHMGPMAQDFHAAFGLGEDERHIPTVDADGVALAAIQGLHAIVQEQDARIAQLEADNAALQQRVESLEQENAALRDALDGLEERVATLEREQSRNISGIPQASSLLGGWSGLLALAAVGGVWAWRRDRKR
;
A
#
# COMPACT_ATOMS: atom_id res chain seq x y z
N GLY A 1 60.99 -73.72 -5.84
CA GLY A 1 60.97 -72.70 -4.77
C GLY A 1 61.31 -73.35 -3.45
N GLY A 2 61.65 -72.55 -2.43
CA GLY A 2 61.89 -73.04 -1.07
C GLY A 2 60.66 -72.86 -0.17
N ALA A 3 60.39 -73.80 0.73
CA ALA A 3 59.32 -73.72 1.74
C ALA A 3 57.88 -73.52 1.20
N ASN A 4 57.57 -74.08 0.03
CA ASN A 4 56.20 -74.05 -0.51
C ASN A 4 55.41 -75.29 -0.05
N ILE A 5 54.11 -75.11 0.22
CA ILE A 5 53.15 -76.16 0.61
C ILE A 5 52.03 -76.22 -0.43
N ALA A 6 51.92 -77.32 -1.18
CA ALA A 6 50.77 -77.59 -2.05
C ALA A 6 49.97 -78.74 -1.43
N GLY A 7 49.03 -78.40 -0.54
CA GLY A 7 48.35 -79.36 0.35
C GLY A 7 46.95 -79.81 -0.12
N GLY A 8 46.29 -79.02 -0.96
CA GLY A 8 44.95 -79.35 -1.47
C GLY A 8 44.98 -80.34 -2.64
N GLU A 9 43.83 -80.98 -2.91
CA GLU A 9 43.69 -81.84 -4.09
C GLU A 9 43.90 -81.00 -5.36
N LYS A 10 44.82 -81.41 -6.26
CA LYS A 10 45.18 -80.68 -7.49
C LYS A 10 45.68 -79.24 -7.29
N ALA A 11 46.13 -78.88 -6.09
CA ALA A 11 46.73 -77.57 -5.85
C ALA A 11 48.02 -77.37 -6.68
N THR A 12 48.22 -76.16 -7.22
CA THR A 12 49.37 -75.84 -8.09
C THR A 12 50.16 -74.66 -7.54
N ILE A 13 51.49 -74.78 -7.50
CA ILE A 13 52.41 -73.67 -7.21
C ILE A 13 53.46 -73.56 -8.33
N GLY A 14 53.44 -72.45 -9.09
CA GLY A 14 54.33 -72.22 -10.23
C GLY A 14 55.78 -71.86 -9.87
N GLY A 15 56.04 -71.32 -8.67
CA GLY A 15 57.39 -70.92 -8.25
C GLY A 15 57.43 -70.17 -6.90
N GLY A 16 58.54 -69.48 -6.60
CA GLY A 16 58.62 -68.58 -5.45
C GLY A 16 59.13 -69.17 -4.13
N TRP A 17 58.83 -68.52 -3.01
CA TRP A 17 59.26 -68.91 -1.67
C TRP A 17 58.15 -68.73 -0.61
N GLY A 18 57.95 -69.73 0.25
CA GLY A 18 57.02 -69.63 1.37
C GLY A 18 55.55 -69.56 0.97
N ASN A 19 55.15 -70.14 -0.16
CA ASN A 19 53.76 -70.11 -0.63
C ASN A 19 52.95 -71.33 -0.14
N ASP A 20 51.70 -71.15 0.28
CA ASP A 20 50.79 -72.20 0.78
C ASP A 20 49.50 -72.28 -0.05
N ALA A 21 49.42 -73.26 -0.95
CA ALA A 21 48.22 -73.62 -1.70
C ALA A 21 47.55 -74.85 -1.07
N SER A 22 46.73 -74.63 -0.04
CA SER A 22 46.09 -75.68 0.77
C SER A 22 44.64 -75.97 0.38
N GLY A 23 43.98 -75.11 -0.41
CA GLY A 23 42.63 -75.36 -0.91
C GLY A 23 42.58 -76.34 -2.10
N ASN A 24 41.47 -77.06 -2.28
CA ASN A 24 41.29 -77.94 -3.44
C ASN A 24 41.20 -77.13 -4.74
N ASP A 25 41.89 -77.59 -5.78
CA ASP A 25 42.02 -76.93 -7.08
C ASP A 25 42.57 -75.48 -6.98
N SER A 26 43.26 -75.15 -5.88
CA SER A 26 43.85 -73.82 -5.67
C SER A 26 45.12 -73.61 -6.51
N THR A 27 45.39 -72.37 -6.88
CA THR A 27 46.55 -72.02 -7.73
C THR A 27 47.32 -70.83 -7.16
N ILE A 28 48.64 -70.99 -7.03
CA ILE A 28 49.58 -69.88 -6.79
C ILE A 28 50.58 -69.80 -7.94
N GLY A 29 50.58 -68.72 -8.71
CA GLY A 29 51.49 -68.55 -9.86
C GLY A 29 52.96 -68.41 -9.47
N GLY A 30 53.25 -67.78 -8.33
CA GLY A 30 54.61 -67.59 -7.80
C GLY A 30 54.66 -66.56 -6.66
N GLY A 31 55.80 -65.90 -6.48
CA GLY A 31 55.96 -64.84 -5.47
C GLY A 31 56.43 -65.32 -4.10
N VAL A 32 56.22 -64.51 -3.07
CA VAL A 32 56.76 -64.72 -1.72
C VAL A 32 55.63 -64.69 -0.70
N GLY A 33 55.48 -65.72 0.12
CA GLY A 33 54.56 -65.71 1.27
C GLY A 33 53.07 -65.71 0.91
N ASN A 34 52.67 -66.19 -0.28
CA ASN A 34 51.28 -66.15 -0.71
C ASN A 34 50.49 -67.37 -0.18
N THR A 35 49.21 -67.20 0.15
CA THR A 35 48.32 -68.24 0.65
C THR A 35 47.07 -68.36 -0.22
N ALA A 36 46.72 -69.57 -0.68
CA ALA A 36 45.48 -69.89 -1.38
C ALA A 36 44.83 -71.10 -0.68
N SER A 37 43.92 -70.85 0.27
CA SER A 37 43.50 -71.85 1.27
C SER A 37 42.09 -72.42 1.08
N SER A 38 41.34 -71.96 0.07
CA SER A 38 39.96 -72.41 -0.19
C SER A 38 39.80 -72.99 -1.59
N VAL A 39 38.65 -73.61 -1.85
CA VAL A 39 38.35 -74.28 -3.12
C VAL A 39 38.43 -73.29 -4.27
N LEU A 40 39.16 -73.64 -5.34
CA LEU A 40 39.38 -72.80 -6.54
C LEU A 40 40.00 -71.43 -6.26
N ALA A 41 40.59 -71.21 -5.07
CA ALA A 41 41.24 -69.95 -4.74
C ALA A 41 42.50 -69.75 -5.58
N THR A 42 42.69 -68.54 -6.12
CA THR A 42 43.80 -68.21 -7.02
C THR A 42 44.59 -67.00 -6.53
N VAL A 43 45.91 -67.13 -6.45
CA VAL A 43 46.85 -66.01 -6.28
C VAL A 43 47.85 -66.03 -7.43
N SER A 44 47.81 -65.03 -8.32
CA SER A 44 48.70 -65.04 -9.50
C SER A 44 50.19 -64.79 -9.13
N GLY A 45 50.46 -64.09 -8.03
CA GLY A 45 51.82 -63.82 -7.54
C GLY A 45 51.88 -62.71 -6.48
N GLY A 46 53.04 -62.06 -6.33
CA GLY A 46 53.23 -60.93 -5.40
C GLY A 46 53.83 -61.31 -4.05
N TRP A 47 53.69 -60.43 -3.05
CA TRP A 47 54.21 -60.61 -1.70
C TRP A 47 53.07 -60.66 -0.66
N ASN A 48 53.01 -61.73 0.12
CA ASN A 48 52.11 -61.85 1.27
C ASN A 48 50.61 -61.70 0.96
N ASN A 49 50.16 -62.21 -0.20
CA ASN A 49 48.75 -62.17 -0.57
C ASN A 49 48.00 -63.43 -0.10
N THR A 50 46.74 -63.28 0.31
CA THR A 50 45.89 -64.37 0.80
C THR A 50 44.57 -64.42 0.03
N ALA A 51 44.27 -65.55 -0.61
CA ALA A 51 42.95 -65.89 -1.14
C ALA A 51 42.36 -67.04 -0.30
N SER A 52 41.38 -66.74 0.54
CA SER A 52 40.79 -67.69 1.51
C SER A 52 39.27 -67.89 1.34
N GLY A 53 38.63 -67.17 0.43
CA GLY A 53 37.25 -67.43 0.03
C GLY A 53 37.15 -68.47 -1.09
N ILE A 54 36.02 -69.18 -1.19
CA ILE A 54 35.75 -70.09 -2.32
C ILE A 54 35.77 -69.26 -3.62
N GLU A 55 36.49 -69.73 -4.66
CA GLU A 55 36.66 -69.02 -5.93
C GLU A 55 37.29 -67.61 -5.81
N ALA A 56 37.88 -67.28 -4.66
CA ALA A 56 38.51 -65.98 -4.46
C ALA A 56 39.78 -65.83 -5.31
N THR A 57 39.98 -64.64 -5.89
CA THR A 57 41.10 -64.36 -6.79
C THR A 57 41.87 -63.12 -6.33
N VAL A 58 43.20 -63.26 -6.26
CA VAL A 58 44.15 -62.15 -6.12
C VAL A 58 45.10 -62.14 -7.32
N GLY A 59 45.02 -61.09 -8.15
CA GLY A 59 45.84 -60.93 -9.36
C GLY A 59 47.31 -60.58 -9.08
N GLY A 60 47.65 -60.17 -7.85
CA GLY A 60 49.02 -59.91 -7.43
C GLY A 60 49.09 -58.83 -6.35
N GLY A 61 50.23 -58.14 -6.27
CA GLY A 61 50.45 -57.02 -5.33
C GLY A 61 51.07 -57.43 -4.01
N GLU A 62 50.80 -56.65 -2.96
CA GLU A 62 51.36 -56.81 -1.62
C GLU A 62 50.27 -56.80 -0.54
N SER A 63 50.30 -57.78 0.37
CA SER A 63 49.46 -57.84 1.57
C SER A 63 47.95 -57.74 1.30
N ASN A 64 47.48 -58.32 0.19
CA ASN A 64 46.05 -58.33 -0.15
C ASN A 64 45.33 -59.56 0.44
N LEU A 65 44.08 -59.40 0.88
CA LEU A 65 43.23 -60.46 1.45
C LEU A 65 41.89 -60.54 0.71
N ALA A 66 41.66 -61.62 -0.03
CA ALA A 66 40.36 -61.97 -0.62
C ALA A 66 39.73 -63.15 0.16
N ALA A 67 38.80 -62.85 1.06
CA ALA A 67 38.20 -63.82 1.99
C ALA A 67 36.72 -64.14 1.71
N GLY A 68 36.00 -63.31 0.96
CA GLY A 68 34.63 -63.59 0.55
C GLY A 68 34.54 -64.65 -0.57
N GLU A 69 33.42 -65.37 -0.66
CA GLU A 69 33.12 -66.24 -1.81
C GLU A 69 33.10 -65.41 -3.10
N GLY A 70 33.83 -65.82 -4.14
CA GLY A 70 33.95 -65.08 -5.40
C GLY A 70 34.64 -63.71 -5.28
N ALA A 71 35.29 -63.42 -4.15
CA ALA A 71 35.97 -62.15 -3.92
C ALA A 71 37.12 -61.95 -4.91
N THR A 72 37.20 -60.79 -5.55
CA THR A 72 38.22 -60.49 -6.57
C THR A 72 39.04 -59.26 -6.21
N ILE A 73 40.36 -59.39 -6.24
CA ILE A 73 41.33 -58.29 -6.14
C ILE A 73 42.21 -58.35 -7.37
N ALA A 74 42.22 -57.31 -8.21
CA ALA A 74 43.05 -57.32 -9.42
C ALA A 74 44.56 -57.15 -9.11
N GLY A 75 44.91 -56.45 -8.04
CA GLY A 75 46.27 -56.19 -7.56
C GLY A 75 46.28 -55.02 -6.56
N GLY A 76 47.45 -54.52 -6.13
CA GLY A 76 47.55 -53.36 -5.23
C GLY A 76 48.26 -53.64 -3.91
N LEU A 77 48.11 -52.73 -2.95
CA LEU A 77 48.73 -52.80 -1.62
C LEU A 77 47.67 -52.78 -0.53
N ASN A 78 47.71 -53.77 0.36
CA ASN A 78 46.88 -53.80 1.58
C ASN A 78 45.37 -53.68 1.30
N ILE A 79 44.86 -54.45 0.33
CA ILE A 79 43.44 -54.48 -0.02
C ILE A 79 42.75 -55.63 0.73
N THR A 80 41.56 -55.37 1.29
CA THR A 80 40.75 -56.38 2.00
C THR A 80 39.36 -56.53 1.39
N VAL A 81 39.05 -57.71 0.84
CA VAL A 81 37.74 -58.05 0.28
C VAL A 81 37.14 -59.22 1.03
N THR A 82 36.16 -58.95 1.88
CA THR A 82 35.47 -59.96 2.70
C THR A 82 34.03 -60.22 2.25
N GLY A 83 33.46 -59.34 1.42
CA GLY A 83 32.11 -59.49 0.90
C GLY A 83 32.00 -60.60 -0.15
N THR A 84 30.89 -61.34 -0.13
CA THR A 84 30.57 -62.34 -1.17
C THR A 84 30.32 -61.64 -2.51
N TYR A 85 31.00 -62.10 -3.56
CA TYR A 85 31.06 -61.53 -4.91
C TYR A 85 31.48 -60.06 -4.95
N ALA A 86 32.22 -59.60 -3.93
CA ALA A 86 32.76 -58.25 -3.91
C ALA A 86 34.07 -58.15 -4.70
N ALA A 87 34.37 -56.96 -5.20
CA ALA A 87 35.55 -56.74 -6.03
C ALA A 87 36.26 -55.41 -5.74
N VAL A 88 37.59 -55.45 -5.80
CA VAL A 88 38.44 -54.26 -5.78
C VAL A 88 39.38 -54.26 -6.98
N GLY A 89 39.30 -53.22 -7.80
CA GLY A 89 40.09 -53.09 -9.03
C GLY A 89 41.57 -52.76 -8.80
N GLY A 90 41.94 -52.28 -7.62
CA GLY A 90 43.34 -52.10 -7.21
C GLY A 90 43.55 -50.97 -6.22
N GLY A 91 44.74 -50.35 -6.24
CA GLY A 91 45.09 -49.21 -5.39
C GLY A 91 45.73 -49.60 -4.04
N ALA A 92 45.52 -48.78 -3.01
CA ALA A 92 46.13 -48.96 -1.69
C ALA A 92 45.11 -48.84 -0.55
N ASN A 93 45.15 -49.73 0.43
CA ASN A 93 44.31 -49.66 1.64
C ASN A 93 42.80 -49.62 1.36
N ASN A 94 42.33 -50.29 0.31
CA ASN A 94 40.90 -50.32 -0.02
C ASN A 94 40.21 -51.53 0.60
N SER A 95 38.96 -51.38 1.00
CA SER A 95 38.16 -52.47 1.57
C SER A 95 36.79 -52.59 0.91
N ALA A 96 36.38 -53.82 0.60
CA ALA A 96 35.04 -54.15 0.14
C ALA A 96 34.46 -55.29 1.01
N GLY A 97 33.64 -54.91 1.99
CA GLY A 97 33.09 -55.82 3.01
C GLY A 97 31.66 -56.28 2.76
N GLY A 98 30.88 -55.52 1.99
CA GLY A 98 29.48 -55.84 1.71
C GLY A 98 29.30 -56.86 0.58
N GLN A 99 28.17 -57.57 0.58
CA GLN A 99 27.83 -58.48 -0.51
C GLN A 99 27.68 -57.70 -1.83
N TYR A 100 28.32 -58.15 -2.90
CA TYR A 100 28.38 -57.45 -4.20
C TYR A 100 28.95 -56.02 -4.13
N ALA A 101 29.71 -55.68 -3.09
CA ALA A 101 30.35 -54.37 -3.00
C ALA A 101 31.47 -54.24 -4.04
N ALA A 102 31.63 -53.04 -4.61
CA ALA A 102 32.63 -52.76 -5.62
C ALA A 102 33.43 -51.49 -5.28
N VAL A 103 34.76 -51.58 -5.37
CA VAL A 103 35.67 -50.43 -5.33
C VAL A 103 36.52 -50.43 -6.59
N GLY A 104 36.40 -49.40 -7.44
CA GLY A 104 37.15 -49.32 -8.70
C GLY A 104 38.67 -49.21 -8.50
N GLY A 105 39.11 -48.55 -7.42
CA GLY A 105 40.53 -48.39 -7.06
C GLY A 105 40.75 -47.25 -6.07
N GLY A 106 41.90 -46.56 -6.17
CA GLY A 106 42.21 -45.40 -5.33
C GLY A 106 42.89 -45.74 -4.00
N ALA A 107 42.72 -44.89 -2.98
CA ALA A 107 43.38 -45.08 -1.69
C ALA A 107 42.43 -44.91 -0.49
N ASN A 108 42.48 -45.82 0.49
CA ASN A 108 41.72 -45.73 1.74
C ASN A 108 40.19 -45.69 1.54
N ASN A 109 39.66 -46.36 0.51
CA ASN A 109 38.21 -46.42 0.28
C ASN A 109 37.58 -47.63 1.01
N SER A 110 36.39 -47.47 1.59
CA SER A 110 35.69 -48.53 2.33
C SER A 110 34.24 -48.70 1.88
N ALA A 111 33.93 -49.82 1.23
CA ALA A 111 32.58 -50.20 0.81
C ALA A 111 32.08 -51.40 1.64
N SER A 112 31.40 -51.14 2.76
CA SER A 112 30.92 -52.19 3.68
C SER A 112 29.43 -52.52 3.56
N GLY A 113 28.64 -51.71 2.86
CA GLY A 113 27.23 -51.98 2.60
C GLY A 113 26.99 -53.00 1.47
N SER A 114 25.89 -53.77 1.52
CA SER A 114 25.51 -54.65 0.40
C SER A 114 25.20 -53.82 -0.85
N TRP A 115 25.75 -54.20 -2.00
CA TRP A 115 25.66 -53.44 -3.26
C TRP A 115 26.28 -52.03 -3.19
N ALA A 116 27.13 -51.77 -2.20
CA ALA A 116 27.85 -50.51 -2.08
C ALA A 116 28.83 -50.33 -3.25
N THR A 117 28.86 -49.13 -3.83
CA THR A 117 29.75 -48.82 -4.96
C THR A 117 30.62 -47.62 -4.66
N ILE A 118 31.93 -47.76 -4.84
CA ILE A 118 32.89 -46.65 -4.87
C ILE A 118 33.63 -46.67 -6.20
N GLY A 119 33.48 -45.64 -7.03
CA GLY A 119 34.16 -45.59 -8.33
C GLY A 119 35.69 -45.47 -8.23
N GLY A 120 36.20 -44.80 -7.20
CA GLY A 120 37.63 -44.62 -6.92
C GLY A 120 37.88 -43.48 -5.93
N GLY A 121 39.02 -42.79 -6.06
CA GLY A 121 39.34 -41.62 -5.24
C GLY A 121 40.05 -41.94 -3.92
N GLN A 122 39.94 -41.07 -2.92
CA GLN A 122 40.64 -41.18 -1.65
C GLN A 122 39.70 -41.08 -0.45
N GLY A 123 39.76 -42.03 0.49
CA GLY A 123 39.08 -41.88 1.78
C GLY A 123 37.56 -41.88 1.71
N ASN A 124 36.96 -42.47 0.67
CA ASN A 124 35.50 -42.51 0.54
C ASN A 124 34.91 -43.68 1.33
N VAL A 125 33.73 -43.48 1.93
CA VAL A 125 33.05 -44.47 2.78
C VAL A 125 31.63 -44.71 2.30
N VAL A 126 31.27 -45.98 2.11
CA VAL A 126 29.92 -46.42 1.78
C VAL A 126 29.56 -47.62 2.66
N ASN A 127 28.75 -47.39 3.69
CA ASN A 127 28.49 -48.41 4.71
C ASN A 127 27.07 -48.98 4.73
N ASN A 128 26.19 -48.51 3.82
CA ASN A 128 24.79 -48.92 3.76
C ASN A 128 24.38 -49.50 2.40
N GLN A 129 23.20 -50.13 2.39
CA GLN A 129 22.72 -50.88 1.22
C GLN A 129 22.52 -49.98 0.00
N SER A 130 23.04 -50.43 -1.14
CA SER A 130 22.87 -49.80 -2.47
C SER A 130 23.28 -48.32 -2.52
N ALA A 131 24.07 -47.86 -1.55
CA ALA A 131 24.63 -46.53 -1.55
C ALA A 131 25.83 -46.44 -2.51
N THR A 132 26.08 -45.23 -3.04
CA THR A 132 27.08 -45.02 -4.08
C THR A 132 27.88 -43.75 -3.83
N VAL A 133 29.21 -43.87 -3.98
CA VAL A 133 30.12 -42.72 -4.15
C VAL A 133 30.80 -42.86 -5.51
N GLY A 134 30.60 -41.89 -6.41
CA GLY A 134 31.21 -41.92 -7.74
C GLY A 134 32.75 -41.79 -7.71
N GLY A 135 33.30 -41.07 -6.74
CA GLY A 135 34.73 -40.86 -6.54
C GLY A 135 35.01 -39.66 -5.62
N GLY A 136 36.14 -38.98 -5.81
CA GLY A 136 36.49 -37.80 -5.01
C GLY A 136 37.28 -38.11 -3.74
N ALA A 137 37.27 -37.20 -2.77
CA ALA A 137 38.01 -37.31 -1.52
C ALA A 137 37.09 -37.16 -0.30
N GLY A 138 37.18 -38.09 0.66
CA GLY A 138 36.48 -37.95 1.96
C GLY A 138 34.96 -37.95 1.87
N ASN A 139 34.35 -38.50 0.81
CA ASN A 139 32.90 -38.53 0.69
C ASN A 139 32.29 -39.73 1.42
N GLU A 140 31.14 -39.52 2.04
CA GLU A 140 30.42 -40.50 2.84
C GLU A 140 28.99 -40.68 2.32
N ALA A 141 28.62 -41.91 1.95
CA ALA A 141 27.23 -42.29 1.66
C ALA A 141 26.81 -43.37 2.66
N ILE A 142 26.15 -42.94 3.74
CA ILE A 142 25.98 -43.74 4.97
C ILE A 142 24.52 -44.05 5.32
N ALA A 143 23.61 -43.88 4.37
CA ALA A 143 22.22 -44.31 4.48
C ALA A 143 21.79 -45.15 3.27
N PRO A 144 20.72 -45.97 3.37
CA PRO A 144 20.25 -46.78 2.25
C PRO A 144 19.94 -45.93 1.02
N TYR A 145 20.42 -46.37 -0.14
CA TYR A 145 20.25 -45.71 -1.44
C TYR A 145 20.81 -44.30 -1.54
N ALA A 146 21.64 -43.87 -0.58
CA ALA A 146 22.28 -42.56 -0.62
C ALA A 146 23.30 -42.48 -1.77
N THR A 147 23.38 -41.32 -2.43
CA THR A 147 24.29 -41.11 -3.57
C THR A 147 25.12 -39.86 -3.37
N VAL A 148 26.44 -39.98 -3.53
CA VAL A 148 27.36 -38.86 -3.71
C VAL A 148 28.05 -39.00 -5.07
N GLY A 149 27.85 -38.04 -5.97
CA GLY A 149 28.46 -38.09 -7.31
C GLY A 149 29.98 -37.98 -7.29
N GLY A 150 30.53 -37.21 -6.34
CA GLY A 150 31.97 -37.01 -6.12
C GLY A 150 32.23 -35.78 -5.26
N GLY A 151 33.39 -35.14 -5.43
CA GLY A 151 33.75 -33.92 -4.69
C GLY A 151 34.64 -34.18 -3.47
N GLU A 152 34.62 -33.25 -2.51
CA GLU A 152 35.38 -33.30 -1.26
C GLU A 152 34.45 -33.22 -0.04
N ASP A 153 34.66 -34.09 0.95
CA ASP A 153 34.00 -34.05 2.26
C ASP A 153 32.46 -33.96 2.23
N ASN A 154 31.79 -34.58 1.25
CA ASN A 154 30.33 -34.59 1.21
C ASN A 154 29.74 -35.77 1.98
N GLU A 155 28.66 -35.55 2.73
CA GLU A 155 28.00 -36.56 3.55
C GLU A 155 26.51 -36.70 3.18
N ALA A 156 26.14 -37.86 2.64
CA ALA A 156 24.75 -38.25 2.40
C ALA A 156 24.31 -39.27 3.46
N SER A 157 23.58 -38.79 4.48
CA SER A 157 23.14 -39.56 5.65
C SER A 157 21.63 -39.72 5.78
N GLY A 158 20.83 -39.14 4.87
CA GLY A 158 19.40 -39.43 4.73
C GLY A 158 19.13 -40.61 3.77
N MET A 159 18.06 -41.38 4.02
CA MET A 159 17.63 -42.42 3.07
C MET A 159 17.26 -41.78 1.73
N ASN A 160 17.71 -42.36 0.61
CA ASN A 160 17.57 -41.78 -0.74
C ASN A 160 18.17 -40.37 -0.91
N ALA A 161 19.01 -39.91 0.01
CA ALA A 161 19.62 -38.59 -0.10
C ALA A 161 20.61 -38.54 -1.27
N THR A 162 20.65 -37.42 -1.98
CA THR A 162 21.52 -37.24 -3.15
C THR A 162 22.36 -35.98 -3.02
N ILE A 163 23.67 -36.11 -3.24
CA ILE A 163 24.60 -35.01 -3.42
C ILE A 163 25.26 -35.15 -4.79
N GLY A 164 25.06 -34.19 -5.69
CA GLY A 164 25.66 -34.24 -7.02
C GLY A 164 27.20 -34.12 -7.01
N GLY A 165 27.75 -33.34 -6.07
CA GLY A 165 29.17 -33.17 -5.82
C GLY A 165 29.46 -31.93 -4.97
N GLY A 166 30.63 -31.32 -5.14
CA GLY A 166 31.01 -30.08 -4.44
C GLY A 166 31.90 -30.33 -3.22
N ASP A 167 31.93 -29.37 -2.29
CA ASP A 167 32.77 -29.40 -1.08
C ASP A 167 31.90 -29.27 0.18
N LYS A 168 32.01 -30.19 1.13
CA LYS A 168 31.37 -30.10 2.46
C LYS A 168 29.84 -30.02 2.48
N ASN A 169 29.16 -30.63 1.52
CA ASN A 169 27.70 -30.67 1.53
C ASN A 169 27.17 -31.81 2.41
N GLY A 170 26.09 -31.55 3.17
CA GLY A 170 25.46 -32.53 4.06
C GLY A 170 23.97 -32.72 3.75
N ALA A 171 23.58 -33.89 3.27
CA ALA A 171 22.20 -34.25 2.96
C ALA A 171 21.70 -35.32 3.97
N SER A 172 20.98 -34.85 4.99
CA SER A 172 20.57 -35.67 6.15
C SER A 172 19.07 -35.92 6.21
N GLY A 173 18.25 -35.15 5.49
CA GLY A 173 16.82 -35.43 5.34
C GLY A 173 16.55 -36.63 4.43
N GLU A 174 15.51 -37.41 4.72
CA GLU A 174 15.01 -38.45 3.80
C GLU A 174 14.65 -37.82 2.44
N GLU A 175 15.07 -38.42 1.34
CA GLU A 175 14.85 -37.91 -0.04
C GLU A 175 15.39 -36.48 -0.27
N SER A 176 16.30 -36.00 0.59
CA SER A 176 16.89 -34.67 0.42
C SER A 176 17.88 -34.63 -0.75
N THR A 177 17.96 -33.49 -1.43
CA THR A 177 18.83 -33.33 -2.60
C THR A 177 19.68 -32.07 -2.50
N ILE A 178 20.98 -32.22 -2.73
CA ILE A 178 21.91 -31.12 -2.96
C ILE A 178 22.53 -31.29 -4.35
N GLY A 179 22.30 -30.34 -5.26
CA GLY A 179 22.87 -30.39 -6.61
C GLY A 179 24.39 -30.27 -6.63
N GLY A 180 24.96 -29.45 -5.72
CA GLY A 180 26.39 -29.29 -5.49
C GLY A 180 26.70 -28.05 -4.67
N GLY A 181 27.83 -27.40 -4.93
CA GLY A 181 28.24 -26.17 -4.24
C GLY A 181 29.11 -26.43 -3.01
N ARG A 182 29.09 -25.49 -2.05
CA ARG A 182 29.98 -25.53 -0.89
C ARG A 182 29.22 -25.39 0.43
N ALA A 183 29.44 -26.30 1.37
CA ALA A 183 28.91 -26.20 2.73
C ALA A 183 27.38 -26.05 2.80
N ASN A 184 26.63 -26.66 1.88
CA ASN A 184 25.17 -26.67 1.91
C ASN A 184 24.64 -27.80 2.80
N ARG A 185 23.53 -27.57 3.51
CA ARG A 185 22.90 -28.54 4.41
C ARG A 185 21.42 -28.73 4.09
N ALA A 186 21.05 -29.90 3.61
CA ALA A 186 19.66 -30.30 3.40
C ALA A 186 19.22 -31.23 4.54
N GLY A 187 18.60 -30.66 5.58
CA GLY A 187 18.20 -31.36 6.81
C GLY A 187 16.73 -31.80 6.83
N GLY A 188 15.85 -31.11 6.09
CA GLY A 188 14.44 -31.46 6.02
C GLY A 188 14.16 -32.64 5.11
N GLY A 189 13.14 -33.46 5.43
CA GLY A 189 12.66 -34.50 4.52
C GLY A 189 12.18 -33.88 3.20
N GLN A 190 12.59 -34.45 2.07
CA GLN A 190 12.28 -33.98 0.72
C GLN A 190 12.72 -32.53 0.46
N SER A 191 13.69 -32.03 1.24
CA SER A 191 14.28 -30.70 1.03
C SER A 191 15.24 -30.69 -0.17
N THR A 192 15.34 -29.54 -0.84
CA THR A 192 16.19 -29.38 -2.02
C THR A 192 17.04 -28.13 -1.94
N ILE A 193 18.33 -28.27 -2.23
CA ILE A 193 19.26 -27.17 -2.47
C ILE A 193 19.89 -27.38 -3.85
N CYS A 194 19.62 -26.54 -4.83
CA CYS A 194 20.18 -26.75 -6.17
C CYS A 194 21.69 -26.50 -6.24
N GLY A 195 22.24 -25.65 -5.36
CA GLY A 195 23.67 -25.33 -5.28
C GLY A 195 23.95 -24.12 -4.39
N GLY A 196 25.03 -23.39 -4.69
CA GLY A 196 25.42 -22.20 -3.92
C GLY A 196 26.33 -22.52 -2.74
N GLU A 197 26.38 -21.61 -1.76
CA GLU A 197 27.27 -21.72 -0.60
C GLU A 197 26.55 -21.43 0.71
N LEU A 198 26.81 -22.25 1.74
CA LEU A 198 26.28 -22.07 3.11
C LEU A 198 24.75 -22.00 3.18
N ASN A 199 24.04 -22.68 2.28
CA ASN A 199 22.58 -22.72 2.32
C ASN A 199 22.08 -23.86 3.22
N GLN A 200 20.98 -23.63 3.94
CA GLN A 200 20.41 -24.57 4.90
C GLN A 200 18.90 -24.75 4.67
N ALA A 201 18.49 -25.94 4.22
CA ALA A 201 17.09 -26.30 4.02
C ALA A 201 16.67 -27.36 5.07
N ASP A 202 16.12 -26.90 6.20
CA ASP A 202 15.76 -27.75 7.34
C ASP A 202 14.26 -28.06 7.41
N GLY A 203 13.42 -27.29 6.73
CA GLY A 203 11.98 -27.55 6.67
C GLY A 203 11.65 -28.74 5.77
N GLN A 204 10.61 -29.50 6.12
CA GLN A 204 10.09 -30.53 5.23
C GLN A 204 9.62 -29.90 3.90
N HIS A 205 10.03 -30.45 2.76
CA HIS A 205 9.80 -29.89 1.42
C HIS A 205 10.39 -28.48 1.20
N ALA A 206 11.30 -28.02 2.05
CA ALA A 206 11.93 -26.72 1.87
C ALA A 206 12.81 -26.71 0.60
N THR A 207 12.79 -25.61 -0.13
CA THR A 207 13.56 -25.46 -1.37
C THR A 207 14.40 -24.20 -1.34
N ILE A 208 15.69 -24.35 -1.67
CA ILE A 208 16.61 -23.24 -1.92
C ILE A 208 17.19 -23.40 -3.33
N GLY A 209 16.87 -22.46 -4.23
CA GLY A 209 17.37 -22.49 -5.61
C GLY A 209 18.88 -22.22 -5.74
N GLY A 210 19.51 -21.63 -4.72
CA GLY A 210 20.95 -21.41 -4.63
C GLY A 210 21.29 -20.16 -3.82
N GLY A 211 22.41 -19.51 -4.15
CA GLY A 211 22.84 -18.27 -3.49
C GLY A 211 23.78 -18.50 -2.32
N PHE A 212 23.86 -17.52 -1.42
CA PHE A 212 24.80 -17.51 -0.30
C PHE A 212 24.09 -17.32 1.05
N PHE A 213 24.32 -18.23 1.99
CA PHE A 213 23.84 -18.07 3.37
C PHE A 213 22.32 -17.92 3.49
N ASN A 214 21.56 -18.75 2.76
CA ASN A 214 20.10 -18.75 2.86
C ASN A 214 19.62 -19.88 3.78
N THR A 215 18.58 -19.63 4.58
CA THR A 215 18.00 -20.59 5.51
C THR A 215 16.49 -20.73 5.27
N ALA A 216 16.05 -21.92 4.86
CA ALA A 216 14.64 -22.29 4.73
C ALA A 216 14.28 -23.36 5.77
N SER A 217 13.69 -22.97 6.90
CA SER A 217 13.34 -23.87 8.01
C SER A 217 11.84 -24.15 8.14
N GLY A 218 10.99 -23.37 7.48
CA GLY A 218 9.55 -23.60 7.46
C GLY A 218 9.14 -24.78 6.57
N ILE A 219 8.04 -25.45 6.89
CA ILE A 219 7.46 -26.50 6.02
C ILE A 219 7.09 -25.87 4.67
N THR A 220 7.49 -26.48 3.56
CA THR A 220 7.32 -25.96 2.19
C THR A 220 7.87 -24.54 1.97
N ALA A 221 8.81 -24.09 2.82
CA ALA A 221 9.46 -22.79 2.65
C ALA A 221 10.25 -22.75 1.35
N THR A 222 10.16 -21.64 0.61
CA THR A 222 10.84 -21.49 -0.68
C THR A 222 11.71 -20.25 -0.71
N ILE A 223 12.97 -20.44 -1.08
CA ILE A 223 13.93 -19.38 -1.40
C ILE A 223 14.39 -19.59 -2.83
N GLY A 224 14.10 -18.67 -3.75
CA GLY A 224 14.52 -18.81 -5.14
C GLY A 224 16.05 -18.67 -5.34
N GLY A 225 16.70 -17.86 -4.50
CA GLY A 225 18.15 -17.60 -4.49
C GLY A 225 18.46 -16.36 -3.67
N GLY A 226 19.61 -15.71 -3.90
CA GLY A 226 19.98 -14.46 -3.20
C GLY A 226 20.97 -14.69 -2.06
N GLU A 227 21.06 -13.73 -1.14
CA GLU A 227 21.97 -13.80 0.01
C GLU A 227 21.30 -13.44 1.33
N TYR A 228 21.70 -14.10 2.42
CA TYR A 228 21.21 -13.78 3.77
C TYR A 228 19.67 -13.77 3.88
N ILE A 229 18.99 -14.72 3.22
CA ILE A 229 17.54 -14.84 3.30
C ILE A 229 17.16 -15.90 4.35
N SER A 230 16.27 -15.54 5.27
CA SER A 230 15.71 -16.45 6.27
C SER A 230 14.20 -16.59 6.06
N VAL A 231 13.75 -17.81 5.75
CA VAL A 231 12.33 -18.15 5.61
C VAL A 231 11.99 -19.25 6.63
N THR A 232 11.32 -18.88 7.71
CA THR A 232 11.15 -19.77 8.88
C THR A 232 9.73 -20.30 9.05
N ALA A 233 8.75 -19.73 8.35
CA ALA A 233 7.33 -20.04 8.51
C ALA A 233 6.78 -20.97 7.42
N GLN A 234 5.61 -21.55 7.68
CA GLN A 234 4.99 -22.52 6.77
C GLN A 234 4.56 -21.84 5.47
N ALA A 235 4.87 -22.49 4.34
CA ALA A 235 4.52 -22.05 2.99
C ALA A 235 4.94 -20.60 2.67
N ALA A 236 5.90 -20.07 3.42
CA ALA A 236 6.44 -18.75 3.22
C ALA A 236 7.43 -18.75 2.04
N THR A 237 7.51 -17.63 1.33
CA THR A 237 8.31 -17.53 0.10
C THR A 237 9.13 -16.26 0.06
N ALA A 238 10.40 -16.40 -0.34
CA ALA A 238 11.23 -15.31 -0.80
C ALA A 238 11.77 -15.63 -2.21
N ALA A 239 11.45 -14.85 -3.23
CA ALA A 239 11.88 -15.20 -4.59
C ALA A 239 13.39 -14.97 -4.83
N GLY A 240 14.00 -14.03 -4.11
CA GLY A 240 15.42 -13.70 -4.17
C GLY A 240 15.72 -12.40 -3.43
N GLY A 241 16.95 -11.87 -3.52
CA GLY A 241 17.32 -10.59 -2.88
C GLY A 241 18.44 -10.73 -1.86
N SER A 242 18.51 -9.78 -0.92
CA SER A 242 19.58 -9.72 0.09
C SER A 242 19.00 -9.33 1.46
N HIS A 243 19.36 -10.05 2.52
CA HIS A 243 18.92 -9.74 3.90
C HIS A 243 17.39 -9.69 4.04
N ILE A 244 16.70 -10.76 3.66
CA ILE A 244 15.24 -10.85 3.76
C ILE A 244 14.86 -11.78 4.90
N THR A 245 13.85 -11.39 5.69
CA THR A 245 13.26 -12.25 6.72
C THR A 245 11.79 -12.49 6.44
N VAL A 246 11.38 -13.74 6.35
CA VAL A 246 9.98 -14.14 6.17
C VAL A 246 9.60 -15.14 7.27
N SER A 247 8.85 -14.67 8.26
CA SER A 247 8.49 -15.45 9.47
C SER A 247 6.99 -15.58 9.70
N GLY A 248 6.16 -15.05 8.79
CA GLY A 248 4.71 -15.25 8.80
C GLY A 248 4.29 -16.43 7.92
N ASP A 249 3.32 -17.23 8.36
CA ASP A 249 2.79 -18.32 7.53
C ASP A 249 2.16 -17.75 6.25
N TYR A 250 2.43 -18.38 5.10
CA TYR A 250 2.00 -17.92 3.77
C TYR A 250 2.49 -16.50 3.39
N ALA A 251 3.40 -15.90 4.16
CA ALA A 251 3.95 -14.60 3.84
C ALA A 251 4.88 -14.68 2.62
N THR A 252 4.91 -13.60 1.84
CA THR A 252 5.68 -13.55 0.59
C THR A 252 6.50 -12.28 0.50
N VAL A 253 7.78 -12.42 0.15
CA VAL A 253 8.64 -11.32 -0.28
C VAL A 253 9.12 -11.58 -1.70
N GLY A 254 8.70 -10.74 -2.65
CA GLY A 254 9.08 -10.87 -4.06
C GLY A 254 10.57 -10.63 -4.30
N GLY A 255 11.22 -9.82 -3.46
CA GLY A 255 12.67 -9.70 -3.40
C GLY A 255 13.14 -8.39 -2.77
N GLY A 256 14.24 -7.82 -3.25
CA GLY A 256 14.79 -6.56 -2.75
C GLY A 256 15.79 -6.73 -1.62
N GLN A 257 15.90 -5.75 -0.73
CA GLN A 257 16.91 -5.74 0.33
C GLN A 257 16.37 -5.31 1.70
N TYR A 258 16.70 -6.02 2.78
CA TYR A 258 16.27 -5.66 4.14
C TYR A 258 14.75 -5.65 4.34
N ASN A 259 14.03 -6.51 3.63
CA ASN A 259 12.57 -6.62 3.78
C ASN A 259 12.20 -7.69 4.82
N THR A 260 11.20 -7.39 5.65
CA THR A 260 10.72 -8.28 6.71
C THR A 260 9.20 -8.48 6.62
N ALA A 261 8.74 -9.71 6.42
CA ALA A 261 7.33 -10.07 6.44
C ALA A 261 7.07 -11.11 7.54
N TYR A 262 6.37 -10.74 8.62
CA TYR A 262 6.43 -11.52 9.86
C TYR A 262 5.11 -12.11 10.36
N ASP A 263 3.96 -11.75 9.79
CA ASP A 263 2.64 -12.29 10.15
C ASP A 263 1.97 -13.03 8.99
N TYR A 264 0.91 -13.78 9.31
CA TYR A 264 0.11 -14.55 8.36
C TYR A 264 -0.25 -13.74 7.11
N GLY A 265 0.12 -14.23 5.92
CA GLY A 265 -0.25 -13.65 4.63
C GLY A 265 0.36 -12.27 4.32
N ALA A 266 1.30 -11.78 5.13
CA ALA A 266 1.97 -10.51 4.86
C ALA A 266 2.72 -10.55 3.52
N THR A 267 2.56 -9.52 2.70
CA THR A 267 3.13 -9.49 1.34
C THR A 267 3.97 -8.24 1.13
N ILE A 268 5.20 -8.42 0.62
CA ILE A 268 6.07 -7.34 0.16
C ILE A 268 6.47 -7.64 -1.28
N GLY A 269 6.10 -6.78 -2.22
CA GLY A 269 6.44 -6.97 -3.64
C GLY A 269 7.94 -6.87 -3.92
N GLY A 270 8.65 -6.00 -3.19
CA GLY A 270 10.10 -5.81 -3.31
C GLY A 270 10.57 -4.54 -2.59
N GLY A 271 11.57 -3.86 -3.14
CA GLY A 271 12.08 -2.60 -2.58
C GLY A 271 13.08 -2.80 -1.45
N SER A 272 13.27 -1.80 -0.59
CA SER A 272 14.22 -1.87 0.52
C SER A 272 13.65 -1.42 1.86
N TYR A 273 14.09 -2.07 2.94
CA TYR A 273 13.72 -1.71 4.32
C TYR A 273 12.22 -1.73 4.60
N ASN A 274 11.45 -2.56 3.88
CA ASN A 274 10.01 -2.65 4.07
C ASN A 274 9.66 -3.68 5.16
N THR A 275 8.68 -3.36 6.00
CA THR A 275 8.21 -4.22 7.09
C THR A 275 6.71 -4.43 7.00
N ALA A 276 6.27 -5.67 6.77
CA ALA A 276 4.85 -6.04 6.66
C ALA A 276 4.42 -7.04 7.76
N GLY A 277 3.29 -6.77 8.41
CA GLY A 277 2.63 -7.60 9.42
C GLY A 277 1.11 -7.60 9.23
N GLY A 278 0.34 -8.34 10.04
CA GLY A 278 -1.12 -8.33 10.03
C GLY A 278 -1.82 -8.62 8.69
N ALA A 279 -1.34 -9.55 7.86
CA ALA A 279 -1.86 -9.76 6.49
C ALA A 279 -1.83 -8.49 5.61
N ALA A 280 -0.93 -7.53 5.92
CA ALA A 280 -0.77 -6.31 5.16
C ALA A 280 -0.03 -6.52 3.84
N THR A 281 -0.18 -5.55 2.94
CA THR A 281 0.51 -5.53 1.65
C THR A 281 1.36 -4.27 1.51
N ILE A 282 2.64 -4.46 1.17
CA ILE A 282 3.54 -3.41 0.69
C ILE A 282 3.88 -3.71 -0.78
N GLY A 283 3.51 -2.84 -1.71
CA GLY A 283 3.81 -3.05 -3.13
C GLY A 283 5.31 -2.99 -3.45
N GLY A 284 6.07 -2.16 -2.72
CA GLY A 284 7.52 -1.99 -2.85
C GLY A 284 7.96 -0.66 -2.23
N GLY A 285 9.00 -0.03 -2.79
CA GLY A 285 9.50 1.26 -2.31
C GLY A 285 10.55 1.13 -1.20
N GLU A 286 10.76 2.20 -0.45
CA GLU A 286 11.81 2.29 0.58
C GLU A 286 11.25 2.62 1.96
N ALA A 287 11.70 1.89 2.98
CA ALA A 287 11.43 2.17 4.39
C ALA A 287 9.93 2.25 4.74
N ASN A 288 9.07 1.46 4.08
CA ASN A 288 7.64 1.44 4.39
C ASN A 288 7.31 0.42 5.48
N VAL A 289 6.31 0.73 6.29
CA VAL A 289 5.82 -0.11 7.39
C VAL A 289 4.32 -0.30 7.24
N ALA A 290 3.85 -1.53 7.14
CA ALA A 290 2.43 -1.86 7.08
C ALA A 290 2.15 -2.97 8.10
N THR A 291 1.59 -2.61 9.25
CA THR A 291 1.48 -3.53 10.41
C THR A 291 0.07 -3.63 10.97
N GLY A 292 -0.84 -2.76 10.54
CA GLY A 292 -2.26 -2.90 10.87
C GLY A 292 -2.87 -4.09 10.13
N TYR A 293 -3.88 -4.74 10.72
CA TYR A 293 -4.57 -5.86 10.09
C TYR A 293 -5.15 -5.45 8.74
N ALA A 294 -4.81 -6.15 7.67
CA ALA A 294 -5.21 -5.84 6.29
C ALA A 294 -4.87 -4.41 5.83
N SER A 295 -3.83 -3.79 6.40
CA SER A 295 -3.34 -2.48 5.97
C SER A 295 -2.61 -2.54 4.63
N THR A 296 -2.49 -1.40 3.94
CA THR A 296 -1.85 -1.34 2.62
C THR A 296 -0.95 -0.12 2.48
N VAL A 297 0.26 -0.37 1.98
CA VAL A 297 1.14 0.66 1.41
C VAL A 297 1.42 0.28 -0.04
N PRO A 298 0.87 0.98 -1.05
CA PRO A 298 1.08 0.60 -2.46
C PRO A 298 2.55 0.76 -2.89
N GLY A 299 3.34 1.57 -2.17
CA GLY A 299 4.75 1.84 -2.42
C GLY A 299 5.11 3.23 -1.89
N GLY A 300 6.17 3.82 -2.44
CA GLY A 300 6.66 5.14 -2.01
C GLY A 300 7.75 5.01 -0.95
N GLU A 301 7.90 6.04 -0.12
CA GLU A 301 9.02 6.15 0.82
C GLU A 301 8.58 6.58 2.22
N ILE A 302 9.02 5.85 3.25
CA ILE A 302 8.80 6.19 4.67
C ILE A 302 7.31 6.31 5.02
N ASN A 303 6.45 5.46 4.44
CA ASN A 303 5.04 5.42 4.81
C ASN A 303 4.81 4.43 5.95
N THR A 304 3.83 4.70 6.81
CA THR A 304 3.38 3.81 7.88
C THR A 304 1.87 3.63 7.82
N ALA A 305 1.40 2.41 7.56
CA ALA A 305 0.01 1.99 7.68
C ALA A 305 -0.13 1.07 8.91
N ALA A 306 -0.31 1.66 10.08
CA ALA A 306 -0.33 0.95 11.36
C ALA A 306 -1.76 0.67 11.88
N GLY A 307 -2.76 1.42 11.40
CA GLY A 307 -4.15 1.16 11.75
C GLY A 307 -4.71 -0.05 10.99
N ASP A 308 -5.61 -0.81 11.62
CA ASP A 308 -6.32 -1.88 10.92
C ASP A 308 -7.10 -1.31 9.74
N PHE A 309 -7.05 -1.97 8.58
CA PHE A 309 -7.67 -1.53 7.32
C PHE A 309 -7.19 -0.17 6.80
N SER A 310 -6.04 0.32 7.28
CA SER A 310 -5.48 1.62 6.88
C SER A 310 -4.77 1.60 5.53
N PHE A 311 -4.65 2.77 4.91
CA PHE A 311 -3.97 2.98 3.63
C PHE A 311 -3.02 4.18 3.71
N ALA A 312 -1.72 4.00 3.43
CA ALA A 312 -0.74 5.09 3.43
C ALA A 312 0.03 5.13 2.10
N ALA A 313 0.06 6.29 1.43
CA ALA A 313 0.69 6.42 0.12
C ALA A 313 1.45 7.74 -0.07
N GLY A 314 2.54 7.65 -0.85
CA GLY A 314 3.38 8.78 -1.23
C GLY A 314 4.70 8.80 -0.46
N THR A 315 5.02 9.92 0.20
CA THR A 315 6.20 10.02 1.07
C THR A 315 5.76 10.46 2.46
N GLY A 316 6.20 9.78 3.52
CA GLY A 316 5.92 10.18 4.91
C GLY A 316 4.43 10.20 5.29
N ALA A 317 3.60 9.34 4.70
CA ALA A 317 2.20 9.18 5.08
C ALA A 317 2.08 8.24 6.30
N LEU A 318 1.44 8.71 7.37
CA LEU A 318 1.26 7.97 8.63
C LEU A 318 -0.24 7.71 8.88
N ALA A 319 -0.75 6.59 8.37
CA ALA A 319 -2.10 6.09 8.63
C ALA A 319 -2.12 5.24 9.90
N LEU A 320 -2.25 5.91 11.05
CA LEU A 320 -2.09 5.30 12.38
C LEU A 320 -3.41 4.81 12.98
N ASP A 321 -4.53 5.39 12.55
CA ASP A 321 -5.85 5.05 13.04
C ASP A 321 -6.53 3.98 12.18
N GLN A 322 -7.40 3.18 12.79
CA GLN A 322 -8.21 2.18 12.09
C GLN A 322 -9.01 2.82 10.95
N GLY A 323 -9.02 2.19 9.78
CA GLY A 323 -9.77 2.62 8.60
C GLY A 323 -9.27 3.94 7.98
N SER A 324 -8.13 4.48 8.43
CA SER A 324 -7.63 5.77 7.94
C SER A 324 -6.93 5.67 6.59
N PHE A 325 -7.12 6.68 5.75
CA PHE A 325 -6.49 6.85 4.44
C PHE A 325 -5.62 8.10 4.49
N VAL A 326 -4.31 7.95 4.26
CA VAL A 326 -3.35 9.06 4.32
C VAL A 326 -2.56 9.16 3.03
N TRP A 327 -2.71 10.27 2.32
CA TRP A 327 -1.99 10.56 1.09
C TRP A 327 -1.07 11.75 1.29
N SER A 328 0.22 11.61 0.97
CA SER A 328 1.23 12.64 1.24
C SER A 328 2.10 12.90 0.01
N ASP A 329 2.24 14.16 -0.37
CA ASP A 329 3.22 14.55 -1.40
C ASP A 329 4.68 14.42 -0.93
N SER A 330 5.63 14.79 -1.80
CA SER A 330 7.08 14.67 -1.57
C SER A 330 7.64 15.41 -0.35
N HIS A 331 6.94 16.40 0.23
CA HIS A 331 7.40 17.06 1.46
C HIS A 331 7.21 16.19 2.71
N GLY A 332 6.55 15.03 2.62
CA GLY A 332 6.32 14.19 3.77
C GLY A 332 7.61 13.62 4.38
N PHE A 333 8.71 13.66 3.63
CA PHE A 333 10.05 13.39 4.14
C PHE A 333 10.44 14.35 5.28
N VAL A 334 9.99 15.61 5.21
CA VAL A 334 10.29 16.64 6.22
C VAL A 334 9.13 16.79 7.19
N THR A 335 7.90 16.81 6.68
CA THR A 335 6.68 17.01 7.48
C THR A 335 5.68 15.90 7.17
N PRO A 336 5.68 14.81 7.96
CA PRO A 336 4.78 13.70 7.75
C PRO A 336 3.31 14.13 7.76
N THR A 337 2.50 13.50 6.90
CA THR A 337 1.05 13.66 6.92
C THR A 337 0.48 12.56 7.81
N VAL A 338 -0.38 12.89 8.77
CA VAL A 338 -0.83 11.94 9.81
C VAL A 338 -2.35 11.82 9.78
N SER A 339 -2.87 10.61 10.05
CA SER A 339 -4.30 10.37 10.24
C SER A 339 -4.89 11.25 11.36
N MET A 340 -6.19 11.52 11.26
CA MET A 340 -6.91 12.41 12.19
C MET A 340 -8.08 11.68 12.86
N GLY A 341 -7.86 10.43 13.26
CA GLY A 341 -8.86 9.57 13.91
C GLY A 341 -9.34 8.42 13.04
N ILE A 342 -10.17 7.57 13.64
CA ILE A 342 -10.75 6.37 13.01
C ILE A 342 -11.58 6.78 11.78
N ASP A 343 -11.46 6.00 10.71
CA ASP A 343 -12.16 6.17 9.44
C ASP A 343 -11.94 7.55 8.78
N SER A 344 -10.79 8.19 9.04
CA SER A 344 -10.44 9.50 8.47
C SER A 344 -9.77 9.40 7.10
N PHE A 345 -10.08 10.35 6.20
CA PHE A 345 -9.32 10.57 4.97
C PHE A 345 -8.52 11.87 5.10
N VAL A 346 -7.19 11.76 5.10
CA VAL A 346 -6.28 12.89 5.21
C VAL A 346 -5.39 12.91 3.97
N ALA A 347 -5.34 14.04 3.28
CA ALA A 347 -4.48 14.18 2.12
C ALA A 347 -3.76 15.53 2.13
N ARG A 348 -2.48 15.51 1.74
CA ARG A 348 -1.66 16.70 1.55
C ARG A 348 -1.09 16.74 0.14
N ALA A 349 -1.47 17.78 -0.59
CA ALA A 349 -0.93 18.15 -1.89
C ALA A 349 -0.59 19.66 -1.87
N ALA A 350 0.65 20.00 -1.55
CA ALA A 350 1.13 21.38 -1.49
C ALA A 350 1.01 22.12 -2.85
N GLY A 351 0.97 21.36 -3.95
CA GLY A 351 0.68 21.87 -5.29
C GLY A 351 -0.79 22.13 -5.60
N GLY A 352 -1.70 21.85 -4.64
CA GLY A 352 -3.14 22.01 -4.78
C GLY A 352 -3.89 20.69 -4.99
N PHE A 353 -5.19 20.72 -4.75
CA PHE A 353 -6.14 19.62 -5.02
C PHE A 353 -7.07 20.00 -6.16
N TYR A 354 -7.25 19.08 -7.11
CA TYR A 354 -8.10 19.30 -8.29
C TYR A 354 -9.03 18.10 -8.46
N LEU A 355 -10.33 18.36 -8.49
CA LEU A 355 -11.38 17.36 -8.62
C LEU A 355 -12.21 17.68 -9.88
N TRP A 356 -12.05 16.86 -10.91
CA TRP A 356 -12.73 17.03 -12.20
C TRP A 356 -13.91 16.07 -12.31
N SER A 357 -15.05 16.57 -12.77
CA SER A 357 -16.26 15.78 -13.02
C SER A 357 -16.48 15.43 -14.49
N ASP A 358 -15.59 15.89 -15.38
CA ASP A 358 -15.61 15.58 -16.81
C ASP A 358 -14.21 15.30 -17.38
N PRO A 359 -14.10 14.53 -18.48
CA PRO A 359 -12.81 14.18 -19.08
C PRO A 359 -11.99 15.36 -19.61
N SER A 360 -12.62 16.51 -19.86
CA SER A 360 -11.95 17.69 -20.42
C SER A 360 -11.50 18.68 -19.35
N ALA A 361 -11.69 18.37 -18.06
CA ALA A 361 -11.39 19.25 -16.94
C ALA A 361 -12.06 20.63 -17.06
N THR A 362 -13.28 20.66 -17.59
CA THR A 362 -14.06 21.90 -17.79
C THR A 362 -15.02 22.17 -16.64
N THR A 363 -15.33 21.15 -15.85
CA THR A 363 -16.21 21.16 -14.68
C THR A 363 -15.51 20.49 -13.51
N GLY A 364 -15.66 21.09 -12.33
CA GLY A 364 -14.99 20.61 -11.14
C GLY A 364 -14.65 21.73 -10.17
N VAL A 365 -13.75 21.41 -9.25
CA VAL A 365 -13.34 22.30 -8.17
C VAL A 365 -11.85 22.17 -7.88
N ALA A 366 -11.21 23.30 -7.55
CA ALA A 366 -9.80 23.36 -7.19
C ALA A 366 -9.61 23.92 -5.77
N LEU A 367 -8.64 23.40 -5.02
CA LEU A 367 -8.05 24.03 -3.85
C LEU A 367 -6.61 24.39 -4.24
N PHE A 368 -6.37 25.67 -4.51
CA PHE A 368 -5.06 26.15 -4.95
C PHE A 368 -3.99 26.04 -3.84
N PRO A 369 -2.68 26.04 -4.19
CA PRO A 369 -1.60 26.07 -3.21
C PRO A 369 -1.81 27.14 -2.13
N GLY A 370 -1.86 26.71 -0.87
CA GLY A 370 -2.03 27.60 0.29
C GLY A 370 -3.43 28.24 0.43
N ALA A 371 -4.39 27.90 -0.42
CA ALA A 371 -5.75 28.41 -0.31
C ALA A 371 -6.51 27.71 0.83
N ALA A 372 -7.48 28.42 1.41
CA ALA A 372 -8.33 27.91 2.49
C ALA A 372 -9.75 27.55 2.02
N ALA A 373 -10.09 27.83 0.76
CA ALA A 373 -11.42 27.64 0.21
C ALA A 373 -11.37 27.03 -1.19
N TRP A 374 -12.41 26.26 -1.50
CA TRP A 374 -12.63 25.68 -2.82
C TRP A 374 -12.96 26.76 -3.86
N ALA A 375 -12.35 26.64 -5.03
CA ALA A 375 -12.59 27.48 -6.20
C ALA A 375 -13.31 26.63 -7.27
N PRO A 376 -14.64 26.76 -7.41
CA PRO A 376 -15.36 26.10 -8.50
C PRO A 376 -14.95 26.69 -9.84
N MET A 377 -14.92 25.87 -10.89
CA MET A 377 -14.65 26.36 -12.23
C MET A 377 -15.72 27.35 -12.67
N SER A 378 -15.31 28.60 -12.93
CA SER A 378 -16.23 29.67 -13.30
C SER A 378 -15.58 30.64 -14.30
N ASP A 379 -15.23 30.12 -15.48
CA ASP A 379 -14.78 30.90 -16.62
C ASP A 379 -15.93 31.12 -17.63
N ARG A 380 -16.03 32.31 -18.21
CA ARG A 380 -17.06 32.65 -19.20
C ARG A 380 -16.98 31.76 -20.45
N ASN A 381 -15.78 31.35 -20.84
CA ASN A 381 -15.55 30.49 -22.00
C ASN A 381 -15.97 29.03 -21.74
N LEU A 382 -16.23 28.66 -20.49
CA LEU A 382 -16.74 27.34 -20.10
C LEU A 382 -18.27 27.34 -19.95
N LYS A 383 -18.93 28.50 -20.11
CA LYS A 383 -20.37 28.68 -19.89
C LYS A 383 -21.03 29.19 -21.16
N GLU A 384 -22.26 28.76 -21.39
CA GLU A 384 -23.08 29.19 -22.52
C GLU A 384 -24.54 29.39 -22.08
N ASN A 385 -25.41 29.84 -23.01
CA ASN A 385 -26.84 30.07 -22.75
C ASN A 385 -27.14 31.12 -21.67
N PHE A 386 -26.35 32.19 -21.62
CA PHE A 386 -26.56 33.28 -20.66
C PHE A 386 -27.93 33.97 -20.84
N SER A 387 -28.72 34.00 -19.77
CA SER A 387 -29.94 34.80 -19.64
C SER A 387 -29.78 35.82 -18.50
N ALA A 388 -30.35 37.02 -18.69
CA ALA A 388 -30.37 38.01 -17.62
C ALA A 388 -31.41 37.62 -16.56
N VAL A 389 -31.12 37.91 -15.30
CA VAL A 389 -32.03 37.70 -14.17
C VAL A 389 -32.49 39.05 -13.62
N ASP A 390 -33.75 39.16 -13.21
CA ASP A 390 -34.26 40.33 -12.51
C ASP A 390 -33.94 40.20 -11.01
N GLY A 391 -32.99 41.00 -10.54
CA GLY A 391 -32.57 40.99 -9.13
C GLY A 391 -33.71 41.32 -8.14
N ARG A 392 -34.71 42.11 -8.53
CA ARG A 392 -35.86 42.41 -7.66
C ARG A 392 -36.77 41.19 -7.52
N GLU A 393 -36.98 40.45 -8.61
CA GLU A 393 -37.75 39.21 -8.58
C GLU A 393 -37.02 38.14 -7.76
N VAL A 394 -35.71 37.98 -7.97
CA VAL A 394 -34.89 37.05 -7.18
C VAL A 394 -34.93 37.41 -5.70
N LEU A 395 -34.79 38.69 -5.34
CA LEU A 395 -34.92 39.16 -3.96
C LEU A 395 -36.31 38.86 -3.38
N ALA A 396 -37.39 39.11 -4.14
CA ALA A 396 -38.74 38.85 -3.68
C ALA A 396 -38.94 37.37 -3.32
N ARG A 397 -38.48 36.46 -4.20
CA ARG A 397 -38.53 35.02 -3.94
C ARG A 397 -37.62 34.62 -2.77
N LEU A 398 -36.44 35.23 -2.64
CA LEU A 398 -35.51 34.96 -1.52
C LEU A 398 -36.09 35.40 -0.17
N VAL A 399 -36.81 36.52 -0.11
CA VAL A 399 -37.47 37.00 1.11
C VAL A 399 -38.59 36.06 1.57
N GLU A 400 -39.25 35.39 0.64
CA GLU A 400 -40.27 34.37 0.94
C GLU A 400 -39.68 32.99 1.27
N LEU A 401 -38.39 32.77 0.98
CA LEU A 401 -37.75 31.48 1.18
C LEU A 401 -37.60 31.17 2.68
N PRO A 402 -38.13 30.04 3.17
CA PRO A 402 -38.00 29.67 4.57
C PRO A 402 -36.53 29.44 4.97
N ILE A 403 -36.01 30.28 5.88
CA ILE A 403 -34.70 30.07 6.53
C ILE A 403 -34.93 29.53 7.94
N SER A 404 -34.32 28.38 8.22
CA SER A 404 -34.41 27.73 9.54
C SER A 404 -33.02 27.39 10.06
N THR A 405 -32.92 27.17 11.37
CA THR A 405 -31.76 26.49 11.93
C THR A 405 -32.05 25.00 12.05
N TRP A 406 -31.05 24.17 11.83
CA TRP A 406 -31.18 22.72 11.82
C TRP A 406 -29.87 22.04 12.22
N ASN A 407 -29.88 20.74 12.44
CA ASN A 407 -28.70 19.91 12.63
C ASN A 407 -28.86 18.66 11.76
N TYR A 408 -27.77 18.05 11.30
CA TYR A 408 -27.91 16.76 10.65
C TYR A 408 -28.37 15.72 11.67
N LYS A 409 -29.16 14.73 11.24
CA LYS A 409 -29.64 13.65 12.12
C LYS A 409 -28.51 12.86 12.78
N ALA A 410 -27.34 12.83 12.15
CA ALA A 410 -26.14 12.16 12.65
C ALA A 410 -25.28 13.04 13.59
N GLU A 411 -25.58 14.33 13.70
CA GLU A 411 -24.83 15.27 14.54
C GLU A 411 -25.44 15.42 15.93
N ALA A 412 -24.61 15.86 16.89
CA ALA A 412 -25.09 16.26 18.21
C ALA A 412 -26.09 17.43 18.10
N PRO A 413 -27.19 17.45 18.88
CA PRO A 413 -28.19 18.52 18.83
C PRO A 413 -27.66 19.94 19.11
N SER A 414 -26.48 20.05 19.73
CA SER A 414 -25.80 21.32 20.01
C SER A 414 -25.15 21.95 18.77
N ILE A 415 -24.87 21.17 17.73
CA ILE A 415 -24.32 21.68 16.46
C ILE A 415 -25.51 22.22 15.66
N ARG A 416 -25.48 23.50 15.33
CA ARG A 416 -26.58 24.16 14.61
C ARG A 416 -26.05 24.80 13.34
N HIS A 417 -26.69 24.44 12.24
CA HIS A 417 -26.54 25.04 10.91
C HIS A 417 -27.73 25.95 10.63
N MET A 418 -27.60 26.82 9.64
CA MET A 418 -28.66 27.73 9.21
C MET A 418 -28.72 27.77 7.69
N GLY A 419 -29.92 27.64 7.14
CA GLY A 419 -30.13 27.72 5.70
C GLY A 419 -31.53 27.26 5.28
N PRO A 420 -31.87 27.38 3.99
CA PRO A 420 -33.10 26.82 3.44
C PRO A 420 -32.98 25.31 3.27
N MET A 421 -34.12 24.65 3.03
CA MET A 421 -34.15 23.26 2.58
C MET A 421 -34.04 23.22 1.04
N ALA A 422 -33.36 22.20 0.50
CA ALA A 422 -33.10 22.09 -0.93
C ALA A 422 -34.37 22.08 -1.79
N GLN A 423 -35.44 21.45 -1.30
CA GLN A 423 -36.72 21.37 -1.98
C GLN A 423 -37.36 22.75 -2.16
N ASP A 424 -37.35 23.58 -1.10
CA ASP A 424 -37.90 24.94 -1.15
C ASP A 424 -37.05 25.84 -2.04
N PHE A 425 -35.72 25.71 -1.98
CA PHE A 425 -34.80 26.44 -2.84
C PHE A 425 -35.02 26.10 -4.32
N HIS A 426 -35.13 24.81 -4.64
CA HIS A 426 -35.39 24.35 -6.00
C HIS A 426 -36.78 24.80 -6.49
N ALA A 427 -37.82 24.73 -5.65
CA ALA A 427 -39.14 25.23 -6.00
C ALA A 427 -39.17 26.74 -6.28
N ALA A 428 -38.37 27.52 -5.55
CA ALA A 428 -38.30 28.98 -5.72
C ALA A 428 -37.50 29.42 -6.95
N PHE A 429 -36.37 28.75 -7.25
CA PHE A 429 -35.42 29.22 -8.27
C PHE A 429 -35.23 28.28 -9.47
N GLY A 430 -35.57 27.00 -9.35
CA GLY A 430 -35.38 25.99 -10.40
C GLY A 430 -33.91 25.69 -10.72
N LEU A 431 -33.00 25.93 -9.77
CA LEU A 431 -31.56 25.71 -9.90
C LEU A 431 -31.12 24.41 -9.21
N GLY A 432 -29.96 23.88 -9.61
CA GLY A 432 -29.43 22.59 -9.17
C GLY A 432 -29.80 21.39 -10.04
N GLU A 433 -29.04 20.31 -9.89
CA GLU A 433 -29.20 19.06 -10.63
C GLU A 433 -30.35 18.18 -10.10
N ASP A 434 -30.77 18.39 -8.84
CA ASP A 434 -31.89 17.71 -8.20
C ASP A 434 -32.55 18.55 -7.08
N GLU A 435 -33.62 18.03 -6.49
CA GLU A 435 -34.38 18.69 -5.40
C GLU A 435 -33.80 18.43 -3.99
N ARG A 436 -32.63 17.79 -3.87
CA ARG A 436 -32.06 17.32 -2.59
C ARG A 436 -30.76 18.01 -2.22
N HIS A 437 -30.13 18.70 -3.16
CA HIS A 437 -28.89 19.42 -2.95
C HIS A 437 -29.04 20.89 -3.37
N ILE A 438 -28.30 21.76 -2.69
CA ILE A 438 -28.15 23.15 -3.10
C ILE A 438 -26.69 23.31 -3.52
N PRO A 439 -26.39 23.47 -4.83
CA PRO A 439 -25.04 23.79 -5.26
C PRO A 439 -24.62 25.13 -4.69
N THR A 440 -23.40 25.21 -4.14
CA THR A 440 -22.88 26.45 -3.54
C THR A 440 -22.84 27.59 -4.55
N VAL A 441 -22.48 27.30 -5.80
CA VAL A 441 -22.47 28.28 -6.90
C VAL A 441 -23.84 28.89 -7.17
N ASP A 442 -24.92 28.13 -7.02
CA ASP A 442 -26.29 28.60 -7.24
C ASP A 442 -26.79 29.43 -6.06
N ALA A 443 -26.50 29.00 -4.82
CA ALA A 443 -26.81 29.78 -3.62
C ALA A 443 -26.09 31.14 -3.63
N ASP A 444 -24.80 31.15 -4.00
CA ASP A 444 -24.00 32.37 -4.15
C ASP A 444 -24.57 33.28 -5.25
N GLY A 445 -24.94 32.69 -6.39
CA GLY A 445 -25.55 33.42 -7.51
C GLY A 445 -26.87 34.10 -7.13
N VAL A 446 -27.77 33.39 -6.44
CA VAL A 446 -29.03 33.94 -5.93
C VAL A 446 -28.77 35.06 -4.93
N ALA A 447 -27.84 34.88 -3.99
CA ALA A 447 -27.49 35.91 -3.01
C ALA A 447 -26.97 37.19 -3.69
N LEU A 448 -26.05 37.05 -4.64
CA LEU A 448 -25.50 38.18 -5.40
C LEU A 448 -26.58 38.92 -6.19
N ALA A 449 -27.47 38.19 -6.88
CA ALA A 449 -28.57 38.78 -7.63
C ALA A 449 -29.59 39.50 -6.72
N ALA A 450 -29.92 38.91 -5.57
CA ALA A 450 -30.80 39.53 -4.58
C ALA A 450 -30.20 40.81 -3.97
N ILE A 451 -28.89 40.84 -3.71
CA ILE A 451 -28.18 42.04 -3.24
C ILE A 451 -28.26 43.16 -4.29
N GLN A 452 -28.08 42.84 -5.57
CA GLN A 452 -28.27 43.82 -6.65
C GLN A 452 -29.71 44.35 -6.68
N GLY A 453 -30.71 43.47 -6.53
CA GLY A 453 -32.11 43.86 -6.41
C GLY A 453 -32.38 44.79 -5.23
N LEU A 454 -31.82 44.48 -4.06
CA LEU A 454 -31.95 45.29 -2.85
C LEU A 454 -31.32 46.67 -3.05
N HIS A 455 -30.12 46.72 -3.62
CA HIS A 455 -29.46 47.99 -3.93
C HIS A 455 -30.32 48.87 -4.85
N ALA A 456 -30.94 48.28 -5.88
CA ALA A 456 -31.82 49.01 -6.79
C ALA A 456 -33.09 49.54 -6.10
N ILE A 457 -33.63 48.84 -5.10
CA ILE A 457 -34.77 49.33 -4.30
C ILE A 457 -34.32 50.49 -3.40
N VAL A 458 -33.15 50.37 -2.76
CA VAL A 458 -32.59 51.42 -1.89
C VAL A 458 -32.37 52.71 -2.67
N GLN A 459 -31.78 52.64 -3.87
CA GLN A 459 -31.58 53.82 -4.72
C GLN A 459 -32.89 54.51 -5.12
N GLU A 460 -33.93 53.71 -5.43
CA GLU A 460 -35.25 54.25 -5.74
C GLU A 460 -35.87 54.95 -4.52
N GLN A 461 -35.71 54.36 -3.33
CA GLN A 461 -36.17 54.96 -2.08
C GLN A 461 -35.43 56.27 -1.77
N ASP A 462 -34.10 56.33 -1.97
CA ASP A 462 -33.32 57.54 -1.77
C ASP A 462 -33.75 58.66 -2.74
N ALA A 463 -33.96 58.34 -4.01
CA ALA A 463 -34.48 59.29 -4.99
C ALA A 463 -35.88 59.80 -4.60
N ARG A 464 -36.73 58.91 -4.07
CA ARG A 464 -38.05 59.28 -3.58
C ARG A 464 -37.97 60.19 -2.35
N ILE A 465 -37.06 59.91 -1.42
CA ILE A 465 -36.81 60.75 -0.24
C ILE A 465 -36.32 62.13 -0.68
N ALA A 466 -35.33 62.21 -1.57
CA ALA A 466 -34.83 63.48 -2.08
C ALA A 466 -35.93 64.30 -2.77
N GLN A 467 -36.81 63.65 -3.54
CA GLN A 467 -37.96 64.32 -4.14
C GLN A 467 -38.93 64.84 -3.07
N LEU A 468 -39.24 64.01 -2.06
CA LEU A 468 -40.12 64.42 -0.97
C LEU A 468 -39.52 65.57 -0.15
N GLU A 469 -38.21 65.60 0.08
CA GLU A 469 -37.51 66.70 0.74
C GLU A 469 -37.56 67.99 -0.08
N ALA A 470 -37.35 67.90 -1.40
CA ALA A 470 -37.48 69.05 -2.30
C ALA A 470 -38.91 69.61 -2.32
N ASP A 471 -39.92 68.73 -2.41
CA ASP A 471 -41.33 69.11 -2.37
C ASP A 471 -41.68 69.78 -1.03
N ASN A 472 -41.16 69.24 0.09
CA ASN A 472 -41.41 69.78 1.42
C ASN A 472 -40.75 71.16 1.60
N ALA A 473 -39.53 71.36 1.10
CA ALA A 473 -38.88 72.67 1.08
C ALA A 473 -39.64 73.70 0.25
N ALA A 474 -40.17 73.31 -0.92
CA ALA A 474 -41.00 74.17 -1.77
C ALA A 474 -42.33 74.55 -1.08
N LEU A 475 -42.96 73.60 -0.39
CA LEU A 475 -44.17 73.85 0.40
C LEU A 475 -43.89 74.80 1.57
N GLN A 476 -42.77 74.64 2.28
CA GLN A 476 -42.36 75.55 3.36
C GLN A 476 -42.18 76.99 2.84
N GLN A 477 -41.48 77.18 1.72
CA GLN A 477 -41.35 78.51 1.08
C GLN A 477 -42.70 79.10 0.67
N ARG A 478 -43.64 78.27 0.19
CA ARG A 478 -44.98 78.74 -0.16
C ARG A 478 -45.77 79.19 1.07
N VAL A 479 -45.64 78.48 2.19
CA VAL A 479 -46.23 78.87 3.46
C VAL A 479 -45.66 80.21 3.93
N GLU A 480 -44.34 80.37 3.94
CA GLU A 480 -43.68 81.64 4.31
C GLU A 480 -44.13 82.81 3.41
N SER A 481 -44.20 82.59 2.09
CA SER A 481 -44.69 83.59 1.14
C SER A 481 -46.15 83.99 1.41
N LEU A 482 -47.02 83.03 1.71
CA LEU A 482 -48.41 83.30 2.07
C LEU A 482 -48.55 83.99 3.42
N GLU A 483 -47.67 83.69 4.38
CA GLU A 483 -47.60 84.40 5.66
C GLU A 483 -47.16 85.86 5.47
N GLN A 484 -46.15 86.12 4.62
CA GLN A 484 -45.74 87.48 4.25
C GLN A 484 -46.84 88.24 3.50
N GLU A 485 -47.52 87.58 2.56
CA GLU A 485 -48.64 88.18 1.82
C GLU A 485 -49.80 88.51 2.77
N ASN A 486 -50.13 87.61 3.71
CA ASN A 486 -51.12 87.89 4.75
C ASN A 486 -50.69 89.03 5.68
N ALA A 487 -49.42 89.11 6.05
CA ALA A 487 -48.90 90.22 6.85
C ALA A 487 -49.02 91.55 6.10
N ALA A 488 -48.63 91.59 4.82
CA ALA A 488 -48.77 92.78 3.97
C ALA A 488 -50.24 93.17 3.74
N LEU A 489 -51.13 92.20 3.59
CA LEU A 489 -52.58 92.45 3.49
C LEU A 489 -53.16 92.98 4.82
N ARG A 490 -52.67 92.50 5.96
CA ARG A 490 -53.03 93.07 7.29
C ARG A 490 -52.55 94.51 7.42
N ASP A 491 -51.29 94.79 7.08
CA ASP A 491 -50.75 96.16 7.10
C ASP A 491 -51.51 97.09 6.14
N ALA A 492 -51.87 96.60 4.95
CA ALA A 492 -52.66 97.36 3.99
C ALA A 492 -54.10 97.60 4.48
N LEU A 493 -54.68 96.63 5.19
CA LEU A 493 -55.99 96.76 5.82
C LEU A 493 -55.94 97.80 6.95
N ASP A 494 -54.94 97.72 7.83
CA ASP A 494 -54.70 98.70 8.90
C ASP A 494 -54.51 100.12 8.32
N GLY A 495 -53.73 100.25 7.23
CA GLY A 495 -53.55 101.51 6.52
C GLY A 495 -54.81 102.02 5.82
N LEU A 496 -55.70 101.12 5.36
CA LEU A 496 -57.01 101.47 4.83
C LEU A 496 -57.96 101.92 5.94
N GLU A 497 -57.97 101.25 7.08
CA GLU A 497 -58.71 101.65 8.28
C GLU A 497 -58.25 103.03 8.76
N GLU A 498 -56.94 103.31 8.75
CA GLU A 498 -56.40 104.62 9.06
C GLU A 498 -56.84 105.68 8.04
N ARG A 499 -56.81 105.35 6.74
CA ARG A 499 -57.31 106.23 5.67
C ARG A 499 -58.80 106.54 5.80
N VAL A 500 -59.61 105.54 6.11
CA VAL A 500 -61.05 105.70 6.40
C VAL A 500 -61.23 106.60 7.61
N ALA A 501 -60.48 106.39 8.70
CA ALA A 501 -60.53 107.26 9.87
C ALA A 501 -60.12 108.72 9.56
N THR A 502 -59.16 108.95 8.66
CA THR A 502 -58.83 110.32 8.19
C THR A 502 -59.91 110.91 7.29
N LEU A 503 -60.50 110.13 6.37
CA LEU A 503 -61.59 110.60 5.50
C LEU A 503 -62.84 110.93 6.31
N GLU A 504 -63.16 110.16 7.36
CA GLU A 504 -64.23 110.48 8.30
C GLU A 504 -63.95 111.78 9.07
N ARG A 505 -62.68 112.06 9.43
CA ARG A 505 -62.28 113.35 10.00
C ARG A 505 -62.33 114.50 8.98
N GLU A 506 -62.04 114.27 7.71
CA GLU A 506 -62.14 115.27 6.64
C GLU A 506 -63.59 115.57 6.25
N GLN A 507 -64.46 114.55 6.24
CA GLN A 507 -65.90 114.72 6.05
C GLN A 507 -66.51 115.51 7.23
N SER A 508 -66.02 115.26 8.44
CA SER A 508 -66.37 116.05 9.64
C SER A 508 -65.88 117.50 9.56
N ARG A 509 -64.76 117.77 8.86
CA ARG A 509 -64.23 119.13 8.64
C ARG A 509 -64.96 119.90 7.53
N ASN A 510 -65.34 119.25 6.42
CA ASN A 510 -66.05 119.90 5.31
C ASN A 510 -67.49 120.33 5.65
N ILE A 511 -68.06 119.84 6.76
CA ILE A 511 -69.38 120.27 7.26
C ILE A 511 -69.32 121.62 8.01
N SER A 512 -68.13 122.17 8.30
CA SER A 512 -67.98 123.38 9.15
C SER A 512 -67.86 124.73 8.42
N GLY A 513 -68.04 124.79 7.09
CA GLY A 513 -67.45 125.87 6.28
C GLY A 513 -68.33 126.78 5.42
N ILE A 514 -69.68 126.76 5.42
CA ILE A 514 -70.48 127.71 4.61
C ILE A 514 -71.74 128.24 5.35
N PRO A 515 -71.97 129.58 5.43
CA PRO A 515 -73.07 130.21 6.20
C PRO A 515 -74.40 130.37 5.42
N GLN A 516 -75.47 130.57 6.21
CA GLN A 516 -76.90 130.55 5.88
C GLN A 516 -77.43 131.59 4.88
N ALA A 517 -78.38 131.16 4.03
CA ALA A 517 -79.54 131.96 3.60
C ALA A 517 -80.77 131.06 3.34
N SER A 518 -81.77 131.21 4.22
CA SER A 518 -83.22 130.93 4.09
C SER A 518 -83.81 131.51 2.78
N SER A 519 -84.93 131.10 2.17
CA SER A 519 -86.05 130.19 2.45
C SER A 519 -87.04 130.28 1.27
N LEU A 520 -87.69 129.17 0.89
CA LEU A 520 -89.06 129.04 0.30
C LEU A 520 -89.28 127.54 -0.03
N LEU A 521 -89.73 126.71 0.93
CA LEU A 521 -91.12 126.21 1.13
C LEU A 521 -91.70 125.49 -0.11
N GLY A 522 -92.15 124.24 -0.09
CA GLY A 522 -92.34 123.20 0.94
C GLY A 522 -92.64 121.87 0.22
N GLY A 523 -92.85 120.72 0.85
CA GLY A 523 -92.93 120.36 2.25
C GLY A 523 -93.10 118.84 2.36
N TRP A 524 -93.71 118.45 3.48
CA TRP A 524 -94.20 117.13 3.86
C TRP A 524 -93.24 116.21 4.63
N SER A 525 -93.84 115.65 5.66
CA SER A 525 -93.31 115.29 6.97
C SER A 525 -93.77 113.89 7.36
N GLY A 526 -92.95 113.20 8.16
CA GLY A 526 -93.31 112.02 8.97
C GLY A 526 -92.98 110.68 8.29
N LEU A 527 -92.63 109.59 9.00
CA LEU A 527 -92.54 109.29 10.42
C LEU A 527 -91.85 107.90 10.54
N LEU A 528 -91.05 107.69 11.59
CA LEU A 528 -90.93 106.47 12.43
C LEU A 528 -90.78 105.02 11.85
N ALA A 529 -89.71 104.35 12.32
CA ALA A 529 -89.66 103.06 13.04
C ALA A 529 -89.90 101.66 12.38
N LEU A 530 -88.97 100.76 12.75
CA LEU A 530 -89.09 99.34 13.11
C LEU A 530 -89.25 98.19 12.07
N ALA A 531 -88.50 97.11 12.38
CA ALA A 531 -88.79 95.67 12.24
C ALA A 531 -88.45 94.90 10.92
N ALA A 532 -87.36 94.14 11.00
CA ALA A 532 -87.21 92.67 10.88
C ALA A 532 -87.87 91.85 9.75
N VAL A 533 -87.12 90.78 9.39
CA VAL A 533 -87.50 89.45 8.85
C VAL A 533 -87.25 89.18 7.35
N GLY A 534 -86.26 88.31 7.08
CA GLY A 534 -86.50 86.98 6.47
C GLY A 534 -86.13 86.71 4.99
N GLY A 535 -85.47 85.56 4.76
CA GLY A 535 -85.48 84.78 3.50
C GLY A 535 -84.15 84.81 2.72
N VAL A 536 -83.21 83.84 2.78
CA VAL A 536 -83.23 82.39 2.48
C VAL A 536 -83.31 82.04 0.98
N TRP A 537 -82.22 81.43 0.49
CA TRP A 537 -82.05 80.44 -0.60
C TRP A 537 -82.12 80.80 -2.11
N ALA A 538 -81.03 80.46 -2.83
CA ALA A 538 -80.94 79.35 -3.82
C ALA A 538 -79.46 79.22 -4.31
N TRP A 539 -78.73 78.10 -4.14
CA TRP A 539 -78.66 76.89 -4.99
C TRP A 539 -78.05 77.16 -6.39
N ARG A 540 -77.05 76.46 -6.95
CA ARG A 540 -76.69 75.04 -6.91
C ARG A 540 -75.26 74.80 -7.47
N ARG A 541 -74.73 73.67 -7.02
CA ARG A 541 -73.55 72.89 -7.39
C ARG A 541 -73.76 72.07 -8.68
N ASP A 542 -72.72 71.90 -9.48
CA ASP A 542 -72.45 70.71 -10.33
C ASP A 542 -70.94 70.42 -10.17
N ARG A 543 -70.45 69.34 -9.52
CA ARG A 543 -70.41 67.89 -9.89
C ARG A 543 -69.82 67.69 -11.29
N LYS A 544 -68.83 66.84 -11.57
CA LYS A 544 -68.13 65.67 -10.97
C LYS A 544 -66.81 65.54 -11.79
N ARG A 545 -65.69 65.01 -11.30
CA ARG A 545 -65.46 63.64 -10.85
C ARG A 545 -64.13 63.56 -10.12
#